data_AF-A0A1J5MT20-F1
#
_entry.id   AF-A0A1J5MT20-F1
#
_cell.length_a   1.000
_cell.length_b   1.000
_cell.length_c   1.000
_cell.angle_alpha   90.00
_cell.angle_beta   90.00
_cell.angle_gamma   90.00
#
_symmetry.space_group_name_H-M   'P 1'
#
loop_
_entity.id
_entity.type
_entity.pdbx_description
1 polymer ?
#
loop_
_entity_poly.entity_id
_entity_poly.type
_entity_poly.pdbx_seq_one_letter_code
_entity_poly.pdbx_strand_id
1 'polypeptide(L)'
;MITKIIIDNFMAHEHTELMLGPGVTILTGSNNTGKSAVVEALRCLATNPVPSHVIRHGAKEARVEVVLDDGTRVAWIRTKRWAKYELWAPGAEEPEEYNKLQRKVPEDVARVLRLDQVELETRKGAVDVHLGNQRDPVFLFNQPDSVMAEFFAASTESAHLLAMQNALKMRVRDAKREERALMDQTDRVGLDLDRLAPLPDIARRMEEAEDLERDATGLEQAIPALEGGLTEHRALVAALDRERAAGAVLEAIQPPPPVQDVDRLKRYIASMGTVSAQRGRAARTAGTLAGLATPPDTADTAPLRHLLRDLALTGATLHRASIHQAAMAGLAVPPAPENTSRLAGLVDELYVLRARNKRLARLEAVLGKIAEPPVPAPLDGLGGMVAELAGLINKISERQAELNGLETDLRSVVVAMDERIQAIGCCPVCGGDLTTDSFLDHGCRHDA
;
A
#
# COMPACT_ATOMS: atom_id res chain seq x y z
N MET A 1 -35.03 1.11 57.96
CA MET A 1 -36.04 1.88 58.73
C MET A 1 -35.34 2.96 59.54
N ILE A 2 -35.91 4.17 59.71
CA ILE A 2 -35.30 5.21 60.58
C ILE A 2 -35.56 4.87 62.04
N THR A 3 -34.50 4.79 62.85
CA THR A 3 -34.54 4.47 64.29
C THR A 3 -34.21 5.67 65.18
N LYS A 4 -33.45 6.65 64.68
CA LYS A 4 -33.13 7.89 65.41
C LYS A 4 -33.16 9.09 64.46
N ILE A 5 -33.65 10.22 64.94
CA ILE A 5 -33.56 11.53 64.28
C ILE A 5 -32.84 12.51 65.23
N ILE A 6 -31.86 13.23 64.72
CA ILE A 6 -31.10 14.28 65.42
C ILE A 6 -31.24 15.57 64.63
N ILE A 7 -31.65 16.65 65.30
CA ILE A 7 -31.92 17.94 64.68
C ILE A 7 -31.19 19.03 65.47
N ASP A 8 -30.27 19.72 64.80
CA ASP A 8 -29.47 20.81 65.37
C ASP A 8 -29.72 22.12 64.62
N ASN A 9 -30.01 23.18 65.37
CA ASN A 9 -30.16 24.54 64.87
C ASN A 9 -31.11 24.68 63.66
N PHE A 10 -32.16 23.86 63.61
CA PHE A 10 -33.14 23.82 62.53
C PHE A 10 -34.47 24.42 63.01
N MET A 11 -34.89 25.53 62.40
CA MET A 11 -36.09 26.28 62.78
C MET A 11 -36.17 26.56 64.29
N ALA A 12 -37.17 25.99 64.97
CA ALA A 12 -37.41 26.15 66.41
C ALA A 12 -36.54 25.21 67.28
N HIS A 13 -35.83 24.26 66.69
CA HIS A 13 -35.01 23.28 67.40
C HIS A 13 -33.58 23.79 67.55
N GLU A 14 -33.10 23.87 68.80
CA GLU A 14 -31.68 24.13 69.09
C GLU A 14 -30.87 22.84 68.98
N HIS A 15 -31.34 21.84 69.72
CA HIS A 15 -30.88 20.46 69.66
C HIS A 15 -32.08 19.57 70.03
N THR A 16 -32.36 18.55 69.25
CA THR A 16 -33.48 17.63 69.49
C THR A 16 -33.10 16.24 68.99
N GLU A 17 -33.18 15.26 69.88
CA GLU A 17 -33.00 13.85 69.54
C GLU A 17 -34.31 13.08 69.76
N LEU A 18 -34.72 12.32 68.76
CA LEU A 18 -35.93 11.51 68.78
C LEU A 18 -35.55 10.06 68.48
N MET A 19 -35.79 9.18 69.45
CA MET A 19 -35.68 7.74 69.26
C MET A 19 -37.04 7.22 68.77
N LEU A 20 -37.05 6.60 67.59
CA LEU A 20 -38.24 6.04 66.97
C LEU A 20 -38.32 4.54 67.28
N GLY A 21 -39.47 4.12 67.80
CA GLY A 21 -39.77 2.70 67.99
C GLY A 21 -40.28 2.03 66.72
N PRO A 22 -40.34 0.69 66.68
CA PRO A 22 -41.00 -0.02 65.61
C PRO A 22 -42.50 0.32 65.59
N GLY A 23 -43.05 0.65 64.41
CA GLY A 23 -44.45 0.97 64.23
C GLY A 23 -44.73 2.47 64.12
N VAL A 24 -45.80 2.94 64.77
CA VAL A 24 -46.31 4.32 64.62
C VAL A 24 -45.82 5.19 65.78
N THR A 25 -45.04 6.24 65.46
CA THR A 25 -44.64 7.27 66.42
C THR A 25 -45.59 8.47 66.32
N ILE A 26 -46.23 8.83 67.42
CA ILE A 26 -47.18 9.97 67.47
C ILE A 26 -46.55 11.12 68.24
N LEU A 27 -46.33 12.26 67.58
CA LEU A 27 -45.83 13.49 68.20
C LEU A 27 -47.01 14.42 68.56
N THR A 28 -47.35 14.50 69.84
CA THR A 28 -48.43 15.35 70.36
C THR A 28 -47.90 16.62 71.03
N GLY A 29 -48.67 17.70 71.04
CA GLY A 29 -48.29 18.96 71.69
C GLY A 29 -49.15 20.14 71.23
N SER A 30 -48.99 21.31 71.85
CA SER A 30 -49.69 22.53 71.44
C SER A 30 -49.30 22.97 70.03
N ASN A 31 -50.11 23.83 69.41
CA ASN A 31 -49.74 24.43 68.12
C ASN A 31 -48.48 25.29 68.26
N ASN A 32 -47.70 25.40 67.18
CA ASN A 32 -46.47 26.21 67.12
C ASN A 32 -45.33 25.79 68.07
N THR A 33 -45.29 24.51 68.48
CA THR A 33 -44.25 23.94 69.37
C THR A 33 -43.07 23.33 68.62
N GLY A 34 -43.05 23.39 67.29
CA GLY A 34 -41.98 22.80 66.46
C GLY A 34 -42.29 21.42 65.89
N LYS A 35 -43.44 20.80 66.18
CA LYS A 35 -43.83 19.48 65.61
C LYS A 35 -43.68 19.42 64.08
N SER A 36 -44.15 20.44 63.37
CA SER A 36 -44.03 20.52 61.91
C SER A 36 -42.59 20.68 61.43
N ALA A 37 -41.70 21.25 62.26
CA ALA A 37 -40.29 21.41 61.92
C ALA A 37 -39.54 20.08 61.87
N VAL A 38 -39.98 19.06 62.63
CA VAL A 38 -39.44 17.69 62.54
C VAL A 38 -39.74 17.07 61.17
N VAL A 39 -40.97 17.22 60.68
CA VAL A 39 -41.38 16.74 59.35
C VAL A 39 -40.62 17.49 58.25
N GLU A 40 -40.47 18.82 58.41
CA GLU A 40 -39.73 19.64 57.46
C GLU A 40 -38.22 19.34 57.46
N ALA A 41 -37.65 18.97 58.60
CA ALA A 41 -36.27 18.51 58.70
C ALA A 41 -36.06 17.24 57.85
N LEU A 42 -36.96 16.26 57.96
CA LEU A 42 -36.93 15.05 57.13
C LEU A 42 -37.16 15.37 55.64
N ARG A 43 -38.05 16.32 55.32
CA ARG A 43 -38.25 16.80 53.94
C ARG A 43 -36.97 17.40 53.38
N CYS A 44 -36.28 18.22 54.17
CA CYS A 44 -35.04 18.86 53.77
C CYS A 44 -33.92 17.84 53.53
N LEU A 45 -33.81 16.84 54.41
CA LEU A 45 -32.91 15.70 54.25
C LEU A 45 -33.18 14.93 52.96
N ALA A 46 -34.45 14.66 52.63
CA ALA A 46 -34.85 13.84 51.49
C ALA A 46 -34.83 14.56 50.13
N THR A 47 -34.97 15.89 50.08
CA THR A 47 -35.20 16.63 48.82
C THR A 47 -34.21 17.76 48.56
N ASN A 48 -33.38 18.13 49.54
CA ASN A 48 -32.45 19.27 49.46
C ASN A 48 -33.09 20.53 48.84
N PRO A 49 -34.23 21.03 49.37
CA PRO A 49 -35.00 22.08 48.74
C PRO A 49 -34.25 23.43 48.71
N VAL A 50 -34.69 24.32 47.82
CA VAL A 50 -34.21 25.71 47.75
C VAL A 50 -34.48 26.40 49.10
N PRO A 51 -33.55 27.21 49.63
CA PRO A 51 -33.65 27.71 51.00
C PRO A 51 -34.91 28.54 51.23
N SER A 52 -35.85 27.98 51.99
CA SER A 52 -36.69 28.71 52.93
C SER A 52 -35.89 28.91 54.23
N HIS A 53 -36.31 29.79 55.14
CA HIS A 53 -35.57 30.16 56.35
C HIS A 53 -35.48 29.01 57.38
N VAL A 54 -34.69 27.96 57.07
CA VAL A 54 -34.58 26.73 57.87
C VAL A 54 -33.53 26.78 58.98
N ILE A 55 -32.56 27.69 58.89
CA ILE A 55 -31.51 27.86 59.91
C ILE A 55 -32.09 28.69 61.07
N ARG A 56 -31.99 28.18 62.31
CA ARG A 56 -32.42 28.87 63.54
C ARG A 56 -31.78 30.26 63.62
N HIS A 57 -32.55 31.25 64.09
CA HIS A 57 -32.04 32.60 64.30
C HIS A 57 -30.83 32.60 65.25
N GLY A 58 -29.72 33.20 64.82
CA GLY A 58 -28.47 33.23 65.58
C GLY A 58 -27.48 32.10 65.25
N ALA A 59 -27.91 31.03 64.59
CA ALA A 59 -27.04 29.94 64.18
C ALA A 59 -26.36 30.19 62.83
N LYS A 60 -25.19 29.57 62.61
CA LYS A 60 -24.42 29.66 61.35
C LYS A 60 -24.82 28.56 60.36
N GLU A 61 -25.28 27.43 60.88
CA GLU A 61 -25.64 26.23 60.13
C GLU A 61 -26.78 25.48 60.81
N ALA A 62 -27.47 24.64 60.05
CA ALA A 62 -28.44 23.67 60.54
C ALA A 62 -27.99 22.26 60.11
N ARG A 63 -28.21 21.27 60.98
CA ARG A 63 -27.88 19.86 60.73
C ARG A 63 -29.09 19.00 61.05
N VAL A 64 -29.41 18.09 60.13
CA VAL A 64 -30.45 17.08 60.30
C VAL A 64 -29.81 15.74 60.01
N GLU A 65 -29.84 14.84 60.99
CA GLU A 65 -29.24 13.52 60.89
C GLU A 65 -30.27 12.44 61.23
N VAL A 66 -30.21 11.34 60.49
CA VAL A 66 -31.00 10.14 60.75
C VAL A 66 -30.11 8.93 60.85
N VAL A 67 -30.48 8.01 61.73
CA VAL A 67 -29.86 6.69 61.87
C VAL A 67 -30.86 5.64 61.42
N LEU A 68 -30.41 4.75 60.56
CA LEU A 68 -31.18 3.61 60.08
C LEU A 68 -30.96 2.37 60.97
N ASP A 69 -31.83 1.38 60.83
CA ASP A 69 -31.81 0.10 61.52
C ASP A 69 -30.59 -0.77 61.17
N ASP A 70 -30.04 -0.63 59.97
CA ASP A 70 -28.80 -1.27 59.52
C ASP A 70 -27.53 -0.58 60.07
N GLY A 71 -27.68 0.49 60.85
CA GLY A 71 -26.59 1.27 61.41
C GLY A 71 -26.04 2.36 60.48
N THR A 72 -26.58 2.49 59.26
CA THR A 72 -26.25 3.57 58.33
C THR A 72 -26.70 4.92 58.90
N ARG A 73 -25.88 5.95 58.75
CA ARG A 73 -26.22 7.31 59.20
C ARG A 73 -26.16 8.27 58.03
N VAL A 74 -27.13 9.18 57.97
CA VAL A 74 -27.19 10.20 56.93
C VAL A 74 -27.41 11.54 57.59
N ALA A 75 -26.50 12.49 57.36
CA ALA A 75 -26.66 13.87 57.80
C ALA A 75 -26.74 14.82 56.61
N TRP A 76 -27.68 15.75 56.67
CA TRP A 76 -27.77 16.90 55.79
C TRP A 76 -27.39 18.14 56.59
N ILE A 77 -26.38 18.87 56.10
CA ILE A 77 -25.87 20.07 56.73
C ILE A 77 -26.06 21.24 55.78
N ARG A 78 -26.61 22.33 56.31
CA ARG A 78 -26.93 23.53 55.55
C ARG A 78 -26.34 24.77 56.19
N THR A 79 -25.61 25.54 55.39
CA THR A 79 -25.20 26.90 55.69
C THR A 79 -25.95 27.89 54.80
N LYS A 80 -25.71 29.20 55.02
CA LYS A 80 -26.22 30.25 54.12
C LYS A 80 -25.72 30.13 52.68
N ARG A 81 -24.55 29.50 52.46
CA ARG A 81 -23.87 29.47 51.16
C ARG A 81 -23.95 28.12 50.44
N TRP A 82 -23.97 27.02 51.19
CA TRP A 82 -23.88 25.68 50.64
C TRP A 82 -24.65 24.67 51.49
N ALA A 83 -24.97 23.53 50.89
CA ALA A 83 -25.40 22.31 51.57
C ALA A 83 -24.41 21.19 51.26
N LYS A 84 -24.26 20.26 52.21
CA LYS A 84 -23.53 19.01 52.02
C LYS A 84 -24.29 17.85 52.66
N TYR A 85 -23.98 16.64 52.20
CA TYR A 85 -24.39 15.40 52.86
C TYR A 85 -23.19 14.69 53.44
N GLU A 86 -23.38 14.02 54.58
CA GLU A 86 -22.43 13.10 55.19
C GLU A 86 -23.14 11.74 55.29
N LEU A 87 -22.53 10.69 54.74
CA LEU A 87 -23.05 9.32 54.75
C LEU A 87 -22.06 8.40 55.47
N TRP A 88 -22.51 7.71 56.52
CA TRP A 88 -21.73 6.66 57.18
C TRP A 88 -22.30 5.31 56.79
N ALA A 89 -21.48 4.48 56.15
CA ALA A 89 -21.79 3.08 55.96
C ALA A 89 -21.89 2.35 57.32
N PRO A 90 -22.59 1.20 57.40
CA PRO A 90 -22.70 0.42 58.63
C PRO A 90 -21.34 0.15 59.28
N GLY A 91 -21.12 0.70 60.48
CA GLY A 91 -19.88 0.52 61.25
C GLY A 91 -18.68 1.37 60.81
N ALA A 92 -18.83 2.28 59.84
CA ALA A 92 -17.77 3.20 59.44
C ALA A 92 -17.58 4.33 60.48
N GLU A 93 -16.33 4.68 60.78
CA GLU A 93 -16.00 5.81 61.66
C GLU A 93 -15.98 7.14 60.90
N GLU A 94 -15.58 7.15 59.62
CA GLU A 94 -15.51 8.34 58.78
C GLU A 94 -16.69 8.41 57.79
N PRO A 95 -17.28 9.61 57.57
CA PRO A 95 -18.33 9.81 56.58
C PRO A 95 -17.77 9.96 55.16
N GLU A 96 -18.54 9.50 54.19
CA GLU A 96 -18.43 9.95 52.80
C GLU A 96 -19.13 11.31 52.65
N GLU A 97 -18.39 12.33 52.24
CA GLU A 97 -18.90 13.69 52.11
C GLU A 97 -19.28 14.05 50.67
N TYR A 98 -20.51 14.52 50.47
CA TYR A 98 -21.00 15.00 49.19
C TYR A 98 -21.20 16.51 49.20
N ASN A 99 -20.31 17.20 48.49
CA ASN A 99 -20.29 18.65 48.34
C ASN A 99 -20.76 19.07 46.93
N LYS A 100 -20.98 20.38 46.72
CA LYS A 100 -21.39 20.98 45.42
C LYS A 100 -22.64 20.34 44.82
N LEU A 101 -23.60 20.01 45.68
CA LEU A 101 -24.90 19.46 45.33
C LEU A 101 -25.62 20.47 44.42
N GLN A 102 -25.74 20.19 43.12
CA GLN A 102 -26.41 21.05 42.14
C GLN A 102 -27.93 21.06 42.33
N ARG A 103 -28.41 21.29 43.55
CA ARG A 103 -29.82 21.21 43.97
C ARG A 103 -30.41 19.81 43.83
N LYS A 104 -29.57 18.78 43.82
CA LYS A 104 -29.98 17.37 43.82
C LYS A 104 -29.44 16.67 45.04
N VAL A 105 -30.12 15.60 45.45
CA VAL A 105 -29.64 14.66 46.45
C VAL A 105 -28.68 13.69 45.75
N PRO A 106 -27.53 13.32 46.37
CA PRO A 106 -26.65 12.29 45.83
C PRO A 106 -27.38 10.95 45.67
N GLU A 107 -27.08 10.20 44.62
CA GLU A 107 -27.74 8.91 44.33
C GLU A 107 -27.56 7.89 45.46
N ASP A 108 -26.40 7.89 46.12
CA ASP A 108 -26.12 7.01 47.26
C ASP A 108 -27.04 7.31 48.44
N VAL A 109 -27.23 8.59 48.75
CA VAL A 109 -28.10 9.05 49.83
C VAL A 109 -29.57 8.76 49.52
N ALA A 110 -30.01 9.04 48.28
CA ALA A 110 -31.36 8.74 47.82
C ALA A 110 -31.69 7.24 47.94
N ARG A 111 -30.77 6.38 47.47
CA ARG A 111 -30.88 4.92 47.52
C ARG A 111 -30.98 4.37 48.95
N VAL A 112 -30.25 4.97 49.89
CA VAL A 112 -30.25 4.57 51.30
C VAL A 112 -31.52 5.04 52.01
N LEU A 113 -31.91 6.31 51.83
CA LEU A 113 -33.08 6.89 52.50
C LEU A 113 -34.39 6.30 51.95
N ARG A 114 -34.47 6.03 50.63
CA ARG A 114 -35.67 5.55 49.93
C ARG A 114 -36.90 6.45 50.19
N LEU A 115 -36.66 7.76 50.20
CA LEU A 115 -37.68 8.80 50.39
C LEU A 115 -37.85 9.67 49.13
N ASP A 116 -37.56 9.10 47.95
CA ASP A 116 -37.63 9.81 46.68
C ASP A 116 -39.07 10.16 46.30
N GLN A 117 -39.24 11.29 45.61
CA GLN A 117 -40.55 11.69 45.09
C GLN A 117 -40.85 10.96 43.78
N VAL A 118 -42.11 10.60 43.57
CA VAL A 118 -42.57 9.94 42.34
C VAL A 118 -42.78 11.00 41.27
N GLU A 119 -41.95 10.98 40.23
CA GLU A 119 -42.11 11.84 39.05
C GLU A 119 -43.26 11.31 38.15
N LEU A 120 -44.09 12.21 37.66
CA LEU A 120 -45.20 11.92 36.74
C LEU A 120 -44.93 12.62 35.40
N GLU A 121 -45.20 11.96 34.28
CA GLU A 121 -44.97 12.47 32.92
C GLU A 121 -45.98 13.57 32.53
N THR A 122 -47.25 13.45 32.92
CA THR A 122 -48.28 14.42 32.52
C THR A 122 -48.26 15.73 33.30
N ARG A 123 -47.55 15.79 34.44
CA ARG A 123 -47.52 16.99 35.31
C ARG A 123 -46.09 17.43 35.64
N LYS A 124 -45.86 18.74 35.58
CA LYS A 124 -44.72 19.39 36.25
C LYS A 124 -44.94 19.39 37.77
N GLY A 125 -44.73 18.26 38.43
CA GLY A 125 -44.77 18.16 39.88
C GLY A 125 -44.66 16.72 40.35
N ALA A 126 -43.62 16.43 41.12
CA ALA A 126 -43.43 15.12 41.74
C ALA A 126 -44.39 14.95 42.92
N VAL A 127 -44.87 13.72 43.12
CA VAL A 127 -45.75 13.34 44.22
C VAL A 127 -44.91 12.79 45.37
N ASP A 128 -45.07 13.37 46.55
CA ASP A 128 -44.44 12.88 47.78
C ASP A 128 -45.39 11.93 48.52
N VAL A 129 -45.06 10.64 48.49
CA VAL A 129 -45.84 9.57 49.15
C VAL A 129 -45.36 9.33 50.57
N HIS A 130 -44.12 9.75 50.88
CA HIS A 130 -43.44 9.43 52.13
C HIS A 130 -43.70 10.49 53.21
N LEU A 131 -43.82 11.77 52.81
CA LEU A 131 -44.02 12.90 53.72
C LEU A 131 -45.29 13.66 53.37
N GLY A 132 -46.37 13.34 54.08
CA GLY A 132 -47.68 14.00 53.91
C GLY A 132 -47.64 15.50 54.22
N ASN A 133 -48.37 16.28 53.43
CA ASN A 133 -48.61 17.70 53.70
C ASN A 133 -49.79 17.88 54.66
N GLN A 134 -49.65 18.76 55.65
CA GLN A 134 -50.70 19.01 56.65
C GLN A 134 -52.02 19.56 56.06
N ARG A 135 -51.97 20.09 54.83
CA ARG A 135 -53.11 20.70 54.12
C ARG A 135 -53.64 19.88 52.94
N ASP A 136 -52.94 18.83 52.56
CA ASP A 136 -53.36 17.97 51.44
C ASP A 136 -53.86 16.63 51.99
N PRO A 137 -54.93 16.06 51.42
CA PRO A 137 -55.39 14.73 51.80
C PRO A 137 -54.28 13.69 51.59
N VAL A 138 -54.25 12.67 52.46
CA VAL A 138 -53.25 11.58 52.50
C VAL A 138 -53.28 10.67 51.25
N PHE A 139 -54.24 10.89 50.35
CA PHE A 139 -54.42 10.16 49.11
C PHE A 139 -54.70 11.14 47.97
N LEU A 140 -54.38 10.74 46.73
CA LEU A 140 -54.60 11.47 45.48
C LEU A 140 -56.08 11.72 45.13
N PHE A 141 -57.00 11.68 46.10
CA PHE A 141 -58.44 11.94 45.92
C PHE A 141 -58.77 13.36 45.44
N ASN A 142 -57.84 14.31 45.60
CA ASN A 142 -57.96 15.66 45.06
C ASN A 142 -57.31 15.81 43.67
N GLN A 143 -56.76 14.72 43.11
CA GLN A 143 -56.15 14.72 41.79
C GLN A 143 -57.12 14.14 40.74
N PRO A 144 -57.01 14.56 39.47
CA PRO A 144 -57.74 13.95 38.37
C PRO A 144 -57.44 12.45 38.22
N ASP A 145 -58.41 11.68 37.73
CA ASP A 145 -58.27 10.23 37.50
C ASP A 145 -57.07 9.86 36.62
N SER A 146 -56.69 10.74 35.69
CA SER A 146 -55.50 10.57 34.83
C SER A 146 -54.20 10.51 35.64
N VAL A 147 -54.08 11.35 36.68
CA VAL A 147 -52.91 11.42 37.56
C VAL A 147 -52.85 10.22 38.48
N MET A 148 -54.01 9.74 38.95
CA MET A 148 -54.08 8.50 39.73
C MET A 148 -53.66 7.29 38.89
N ALA A 149 -54.20 7.15 37.68
CA ALA A 149 -53.83 6.07 36.77
C ALA A 149 -52.34 6.08 36.43
N GLU A 150 -51.76 7.26 36.21
CA GLU A 150 -50.33 7.42 35.95
C GLU A 150 -49.46 7.10 37.17
N PHE A 151 -49.86 7.55 38.36
CA PHE A 151 -49.19 7.17 39.61
C PHE A 151 -49.19 5.65 39.82
N PHE A 152 -50.31 4.98 39.54
CA PHE A 152 -50.40 3.52 39.57
C PHE A 152 -49.61 2.85 38.43
N ALA A 153 -49.50 3.46 37.26
CA ALA A 153 -48.67 2.96 36.17
C ALA A 153 -47.17 3.12 36.48
N ALA A 154 -46.78 4.18 37.19
CA ALA A 154 -45.42 4.44 37.64
C ALA A 154 -44.94 3.41 38.69
N SER A 155 -45.85 2.62 39.29
CA SER A 155 -45.49 1.50 40.17
C SER A 155 -44.74 0.41 39.38
N THR A 156 -43.40 0.50 39.41
CA THR A 156 -42.35 -0.48 39.10
C THR A 156 -42.37 -1.22 37.76
N GLU A 157 -43.49 -1.74 37.27
CA GLU A 157 -43.55 -2.60 36.08
C GLU A 157 -43.78 -1.78 34.80
N SER A 158 -44.79 -0.90 34.79
CA SER A 158 -45.09 -0.09 33.61
C SER A 158 -44.02 0.97 33.34
N ALA A 159 -43.42 1.55 34.39
CA ALA A 159 -42.27 2.43 34.26
C ALA A 159 -41.06 1.72 33.63
N HIS A 160 -40.82 0.45 33.98
CA HIS A 160 -39.74 -0.34 33.39
C HIS A 160 -40.02 -0.66 31.91
N LEU A 161 -41.26 -1.01 31.57
CA LEU A 161 -41.68 -1.24 30.18
C LEU A 161 -41.55 0.01 29.31
N LEU A 162 -41.92 1.19 29.84
CA LEU A 162 -41.75 2.47 29.15
C LEU A 162 -40.26 2.81 28.93
N ALA A 163 -39.42 2.58 29.95
CA ALA A 163 -37.97 2.75 29.81
C ALA A 163 -37.38 1.83 28.74
N MET A 164 -37.80 0.55 28.70
CA MET A 164 -37.41 -0.40 27.65
C MET A 164 -37.85 0.06 26.25
N GLN A 165 -39.09 0.53 26.12
CA GLN A 165 -39.63 1.01 24.85
C GLN A 165 -38.86 2.25 24.34
N ASN A 166 -38.52 3.17 25.24
CA ASN A 166 -37.73 4.35 24.91
C ASN A 166 -36.30 3.99 24.51
N ALA A 167 -35.66 3.06 25.22
CA ALA A 167 -34.34 2.55 24.86
C ALA A 167 -34.34 1.88 23.48
N LEU A 168 -35.37 1.09 23.16
CA LEU A 168 -35.53 0.47 21.84
C LEU A 168 -35.72 1.53 20.75
N LYS A 169 -36.58 2.54 20.97
CA LYS A 169 -36.78 3.65 20.03
C LYS A 169 -35.49 4.41 19.75
N MET A 170 -34.64 4.64 20.76
CA MET A 170 -33.34 5.28 20.56
C MET A 170 -32.40 4.41 19.74
N ARG A 171 -32.26 3.12 20.08
CA ARG A 171 -31.41 2.18 19.31
C ARG A 171 -31.81 2.08 17.84
N VAL A 172 -33.11 2.00 17.55
CA VAL A 172 -33.61 1.94 16.16
C VAL A 172 -33.29 3.23 15.41
N ARG A 173 -33.41 4.39 16.07
CA ARG A 173 -33.07 5.69 15.47
C ARG A 173 -31.58 5.80 15.17
N ASP A 174 -30.74 5.38 16.11
CA ASP A 174 -29.28 5.41 15.96
C ASP A 174 -28.83 4.46 14.85
N ALA A 175 -29.35 3.23 14.82
CA ALA A 175 -29.06 2.27 13.76
C ALA A 175 -29.45 2.79 12.37
N LYS A 176 -30.63 3.41 12.21
CA LYS A 176 -31.04 4.04 10.94
C LYS A 176 -30.14 5.21 10.54
N ARG A 177 -29.60 5.95 11.51
CA ARG A 177 -28.67 7.05 11.24
C ARG A 177 -27.31 6.51 10.78
N GLU A 178 -26.84 5.45 11.41
CA GLU A 178 -25.60 4.77 11.06
C GLU A 178 -25.69 4.12 9.67
N GLU A 179 -26.80 3.43 9.39
CA GLU A 179 -27.10 2.87 8.06
C GLU A 179 -26.99 3.93 6.96
N ARG A 180 -27.65 5.09 7.14
CA ARG A 180 -27.57 6.19 6.17
C ARG A 180 -26.15 6.74 6.01
N ALA A 181 -25.41 6.89 7.10
CA ALA A 181 -24.03 7.35 7.04
C ALA A 181 -23.12 6.37 6.28
N LEU A 182 -23.32 5.07 6.47
CA LEU A 182 -22.59 4.02 5.76
C LEU A 182 -22.98 3.96 4.28
N MET A 183 -24.26 4.16 3.94
CA MET A 183 -24.69 4.28 2.54
C MET A 183 -24.02 5.48 1.86
N ASP A 184 -24.07 6.67 2.48
CA ASP A 184 -23.41 7.87 1.96
C ASP A 184 -21.90 7.67 1.78
N GLN A 185 -21.25 6.95 2.71
CA GLN A 185 -19.83 6.63 2.60
C GLN A 185 -19.55 5.67 1.45
N THR A 186 -20.39 4.65 1.27
CA THR A 186 -20.28 3.67 0.18
C THR A 186 -20.43 4.37 -1.17
N ASP A 187 -21.40 5.28 -1.30
CA ASP A 187 -21.61 6.05 -2.52
C ASP A 187 -20.41 6.95 -2.84
N ARG A 188 -19.82 7.60 -1.83
CA ARG A 188 -18.59 8.40 -2.01
C ARG A 188 -17.41 7.55 -2.46
N VAL A 189 -17.20 6.39 -1.83
CA VAL A 189 -16.14 5.46 -2.21
C VAL A 189 -16.37 4.93 -3.62
N GLY A 190 -17.61 4.63 -4.00
CA GLY A 190 -17.99 4.28 -5.37
C GLY A 190 -17.60 5.35 -6.37
N LEU A 191 -17.95 6.62 -6.10
CA LEU A 191 -17.56 7.75 -6.95
C LEU A 191 -16.04 7.94 -7.04
N ASP A 192 -15.30 7.71 -5.96
CA ASP A 192 -13.84 7.80 -5.97
C ASP A 192 -13.19 6.64 -6.74
N LEU A 193 -13.76 5.43 -6.67
CA LEU A 193 -13.33 4.30 -7.50
C LEU A 193 -13.60 4.56 -9.00
N ASP A 194 -14.75 5.14 -9.33
CA ASP A 194 -15.08 5.51 -10.71
C ASP A 194 -14.09 6.53 -11.28
N ARG A 195 -13.58 7.46 -10.46
CA ARG A 195 -12.50 8.39 -10.87
C ARG A 195 -11.20 7.69 -11.20
N LEU A 196 -10.95 6.52 -10.61
CA LEU A 196 -9.75 5.72 -10.82
C LEU A 196 -9.91 4.72 -11.98
N ALA A 197 -11.10 4.57 -12.55
CA ALA A 197 -11.37 3.71 -13.70
C ALA A 197 -10.42 3.90 -14.90
N PRO A 198 -9.87 5.10 -15.21
CA PRO A 198 -8.93 5.29 -16.31
C PRO A 198 -7.50 4.81 -16.04
N LEU A 199 -7.12 4.45 -14.81
CA LEU A 199 -5.75 4.07 -14.47
C LEU A 199 -5.18 2.91 -15.31
N PRO A 200 -5.93 1.82 -15.59
CA PRO A 200 -5.42 0.73 -16.43
C PRO A 200 -5.08 1.20 -17.85
N ASP A 201 -5.88 2.09 -18.42
CA ASP A 201 -5.61 2.67 -19.75
C ASP A 201 -4.38 3.56 -19.74
N ILE A 202 -4.19 4.34 -18.66
CA ILE A 202 -2.98 5.15 -18.47
C ILE A 202 -1.75 4.26 -18.34
N ALA A 203 -1.81 3.20 -17.54
CA ALA A 203 -0.72 2.23 -17.38
C ALA A 203 -0.34 1.59 -18.73
N ARG A 204 -1.35 1.14 -19.51
CA ARG A 204 -1.13 0.61 -20.85
C ARG A 204 -0.46 1.61 -21.79
N ARG A 205 -0.88 2.88 -21.76
CA ARG A 205 -0.26 3.95 -22.56
C ARG A 205 1.17 4.25 -22.12
N MET A 206 1.48 4.11 -20.84
CA MET A 206 2.85 4.27 -20.33
C MET A 206 3.75 3.14 -20.82
N GLU A 207 3.30 1.89 -20.75
CA GLU A 207 4.03 0.74 -21.32
C GLU A 207 4.27 0.92 -22.83
N GLU A 208 3.23 1.32 -23.58
CA GLU A 208 3.36 1.64 -25.01
C GLU A 208 4.39 2.76 -25.27
N ALA A 209 4.42 3.79 -24.42
CA ALA A 209 5.37 4.90 -24.56
C ALA A 209 6.81 4.47 -24.24
N GLU A 210 7.03 3.64 -23.22
CA GLU A 210 8.34 3.08 -22.87
C GLU A 210 8.89 2.18 -23.97
N ASP A 211 8.03 1.37 -24.59
CA ASP A 211 8.39 0.53 -25.73
C ASP A 211 8.79 1.40 -26.94
N LEU A 212 8.00 2.44 -27.25
CA LEU A 212 8.33 3.39 -28.32
C LEU A 212 9.64 4.15 -28.06
N GLU A 213 9.90 4.55 -26.81
CA GLU A 213 11.16 5.20 -26.43
C GLU A 213 12.36 4.26 -26.61
N ARG A 214 12.20 2.98 -26.23
CA ARG A 214 13.23 1.97 -26.41
C ARG A 214 13.55 1.74 -27.88
N ASP A 215 12.51 1.66 -28.72
CA ASP A 215 12.65 1.52 -30.16
C ASP A 215 13.31 2.74 -30.79
N ALA A 216 12.89 3.95 -30.40
CA ALA A 216 13.49 5.20 -30.87
C ALA A 216 14.98 5.27 -30.51
N THR A 217 15.34 4.95 -29.27
CA THR A 217 16.74 4.91 -28.82
C THR A 217 17.55 3.86 -29.59
N GLY A 218 16.96 2.69 -29.85
CA GLY A 218 17.58 1.64 -30.66
C GLY A 218 17.86 2.09 -32.10
N LEU A 219 16.89 2.79 -32.71
CA LEU A 219 17.05 3.38 -34.04
C LEU A 219 18.11 4.48 -34.06
N GLU A 220 18.13 5.38 -33.07
CA GLU A 220 19.14 6.42 -32.93
C GLU A 220 20.57 5.84 -32.84
N GLN A 221 20.74 4.72 -32.13
CA GLN A 221 22.02 4.01 -32.07
C GLN A 221 22.40 3.32 -33.39
N ALA A 222 21.42 2.92 -34.19
CA ALA A 222 21.65 2.27 -35.49
C ALA A 222 21.99 3.25 -36.62
N ILE A 223 21.52 4.52 -36.53
CA ILE A 223 21.75 5.55 -37.55
C ILE A 223 23.26 5.72 -37.86
N PRO A 224 24.18 5.89 -36.89
CA PRO A 224 25.60 6.06 -37.17
C PRO A 224 26.24 4.87 -37.90
N ALA A 225 25.79 3.65 -37.61
CA ALA A 225 26.30 2.45 -38.28
C ALA A 225 25.84 2.40 -39.75
N LEU A 226 24.59 2.78 -40.02
CA LEU A 226 24.06 2.89 -41.38
C LEU A 226 24.73 4.03 -42.17
N GLU A 227 24.95 5.19 -41.53
CA GLU A 227 25.72 6.29 -42.12
C GLU A 227 27.15 5.83 -42.44
N GLY A 228 27.79 5.11 -41.52
CA GLY A 228 29.09 4.47 -41.76
C GLY A 228 29.07 3.57 -42.99
N GLY A 229 28.14 2.62 -43.05
CA GLY A 229 27.98 1.72 -44.20
C GLY A 229 27.72 2.44 -45.52
N LEU A 230 26.91 3.52 -45.51
CA LEU A 230 26.68 4.35 -46.69
C LEU A 230 27.94 5.09 -47.14
N THR A 231 28.76 5.59 -46.22
CA THR A 231 30.03 6.24 -46.57
C THR A 231 31.03 5.24 -47.16
N GLU A 232 31.13 4.04 -46.59
CA GLU A 232 31.98 2.97 -47.11
C GLU A 232 31.51 2.52 -48.51
N HIS A 233 30.20 2.32 -48.69
CA HIS A 233 29.64 1.98 -49.99
C HIS A 233 29.97 3.05 -51.05
N ARG A 234 29.80 4.34 -50.73
CA ARG A 234 30.18 5.44 -51.63
C ARG A 234 31.68 5.43 -51.96
N ALA A 235 32.54 5.15 -50.98
CA ALA A 235 33.98 5.06 -51.19
C ALA A 235 34.36 3.88 -52.10
N LEU A 236 33.73 2.72 -51.91
CA LEU A 236 33.92 1.53 -52.75
C LEU A 236 33.44 1.76 -54.19
N VAL A 237 32.28 2.40 -54.37
CA VAL A 237 31.79 2.77 -55.72
C VAL A 237 32.77 3.71 -56.40
N ALA A 238 33.23 4.76 -55.71
CA ALA A 238 34.23 5.68 -56.26
C ALA A 238 35.57 5.01 -56.56
N ALA A 239 35.98 4.01 -55.77
CA ALA A 239 37.16 3.20 -56.06
C ALA A 239 36.96 2.33 -57.31
N LEU A 240 35.82 1.66 -57.41
CA LEU A 240 35.47 0.84 -58.57
C LEU A 240 35.43 1.66 -59.85
N ASP A 241 34.86 2.86 -59.81
CA ASP A 241 34.81 3.76 -60.96
C ASP A 241 36.21 4.23 -61.38
N ARG A 242 37.12 4.45 -60.43
CA ARG A 242 38.54 4.73 -60.73
C ARG A 242 39.23 3.55 -61.39
N GLU A 243 39.05 2.34 -60.89
CA GLU A 243 39.63 1.13 -61.49
C GLU A 243 39.07 0.86 -62.89
N ARG A 244 37.76 1.07 -63.09
CA ARG A 244 37.13 0.99 -64.42
C ARG A 244 37.71 2.02 -65.39
N ALA A 245 37.89 3.27 -64.94
CA ALA A 245 38.50 4.31 -65.74
C ALA A 245 39.96 3.98 -66.10
N ALA A 246 40.74 3.44 -65.14
CA ALA A 246 42.10 2.98 -65.38
C ALA A 246 42.14 1.81 -66.38
N GLY A 247 41.22 0.84 -66.24
CA GLY A 247 41.06 -0.27 -67.19
C GLY A 247 40.75 0.21 -68.61
N ALA A 248 39.83 1.17 -68.76
CA ALA A 248 39.50 1.76 -70.06
C ALA A 248 40.71 2.47 -70.71
N VAL A 249 41.56 3.14 -69.92
CA VAL A 249 42.81 3.72 -70.41
C VAL A 249 43.78 2.63 -70.87
N LEU A 250 43.92 1.54 -70.10
CA LEU A 250 44.80 0.41 -70.46
C LEU A 250 44.33 -0.33 -71.72
N GLU A 251 43.01 -0.51 -71.91
CA GLU A 251 42.44 -1.06 -73.15
C GLU A 251 42.73 -0.19 -74.37
N ALA A 252 42.85 1.13 -74.18
CA ALA A 252 43.17 2.07 -75.26
C ALA A 252 44.67 2.09 -75.63
N ILE A 253 45.55 1.41 -74.88
CA ILE A 253 46.98 1.34 -75.20
C ILE A 253 47.22 0.32 -76.31
N GLN A 254 47.64 0.81 -77.47
CA GLN A 254 48.10 -0.05 -78.56
C GLN A 254 49.41 -0.77 -78.19
N PRO A 255 49.63 -2.01 -78.66
CA PRO A 255 50.86 -2.75 -78.39
C PRO A 255 52.08 -1.95 -78.88
N PRO A 256 53.23 -2.03 -78.18
CA PRO A 256 54.42 -1.30 -78.56
C PRO A 256 54.84 -1.64 -80.00
N PRO A 257 55.32 -0.66 -80.79
CA PRO A 257 55.69 -0.91 -82.18
C PRO A 257 56.77 -2.00 -82.25
N PRO A 258 56.70 -2.92 -83.24
CA PRO A 258 57.64 -4.02 -83.33
C PRO A 258 59.06 -3.48 -83.51
N VAL A 259 59.96 -3.92 -82.62
CA VAL A 259 61.39 -3.58 -82.68
C VAL A 259 61.94 -4.14 -84.00
N GLN A 260 62.37 -3.26 -84.90
CA GLN A 260 62.91 -3.69 -86.19
C GLN A 260 64.20 -4.51 -86.02
N ASP A 261 64.36 -5.50 -86.90
CA ASP A 261 65.45 -6.47 -86.92
C ASP A 261 66.84 -5.79 -87.04
N VAL A 262 67.53 -5.69 -85.90
CA VAL A 262 68.86 -5.10 -85.74
C VAL A 262 70.00 -5.99 -86.25
N ASP A 263 69.71 -7.20 -86.76
CA ASP A 263 70.74 -8.11 -87.25
C ASP A 263 71.42 -7.62 -88.53
N ARG A 264 70.74 -6.79 -89.34
CA ARG A 264 71.38 -6.12 -90.48
C ARG A 264 72.43 -5.11 -90.04
N LEU A 265 72.12 -4.33 -89.00
CA LEU A 265 73.04 -3.33 -88.42
C LEU A 265 74.24 -4.01 -87.76
N LYS A 266 74.02 -5.09 -87.00
CA LYS A 266 75.11 -5.88 -86.42
C LYS A 266 76.05 -6.46 -87.47
N ARG A 267 75.51 -7.01 -88.57
CA ARG A 267 76.33 -7.53 -89.68
C ARG A 267 77.15 -6.42 -90.37
N TYR A 268 76.58 -5.23 -90.54
CA TYR A 268 77.26 -4.11 -91.17
C TYR A 268 78.44 -3.60 -90.32
N ILE A 269 78.24 -3.52 -89.00
CA ILE A 269 79.30 -3.16 -88.03
C ILE A 269 80.43 -4.19 -88.06
N ALA A 270 80.09 -5.49 -88.09
CA ALA A 270 81.08 -6.56 -88.18
C ALA A 270 81.89 -6.50 -89.49
N SER A 271 81.24 -6.25 -90.63
CA SER A 271 81.95 -6.09 -91.92
C SER A 271 82.91 -4.90 -91.91
N MET A 272 82.53 -3.77 -91.32
CA MET A 272 83.43 -2.61 -91.21
C MET A 272 84.66 -2.91 -90.33
N GLY A 273 84.48 -3.67 -89.25
CA GLY A 273 85.59 -4.15 -88.42
C GLY A 273 86.59 -5.01 -89.18
N THR A 274 86.10 -5.93 -90.02
CA THR A 274 86.96 -6.80 -90.84
C THR A 274 87.76 -6.05 -91.89
N VAL A 275 87.14 -5.08 -92.57
CA VAL A 275 87.82 -4.25 -93.59
C VAL A 275 88.90 -3.36 -92.97
N SER A 276 88.62 -2.79 -91.79
CA SER A 276 89.61 -2.00 -91.04
C SER A 276 90.83 -2.85 -90.64
N ALA A 277 90.61 -4.07 -90.17
CA ALA A 277 91.67 -5.01 -89.82
C ALA A 277 92.52 -5.44 -91.04
N GLN A 278 91.90 -5.67 -92.20
CA GLN A 278 92.62 -6.00 -93.44
C GLN A 278 93.49 -4.82 -93.92
N ARG A 279 92.97 -3.59 -93.86
CA ARG A 279 93.73 -2.38 -94.22
C ARG A 279 94.95 -2.19 -93.30
N GLY A 280 94.79 -2.45 -92.00
CA GLY A 280 95.88 -2.42 -91.03
C GLY A 280 96.91 -3.55 -91.21
N ARG A 281 96.54 -4.70 -91.79
CA ARG A 281 97.49 -5.76 -92.15
C ARG A 281 98.26 -5.39 -93.41
N ALA A 282 97.58 -4.97 -94.49
CA ALA A 282 98.21 -4.59 -95.74
C ALA A 282 99.22 -3.44 -95.59
N ALA A 283 98.91 -2.44 -94.75
CA ALA A 283 99.84 -1.35 -94.44
C ALA A 283 101.11 -1.82 -93.71
N ARG A 284 100.98 -2.81 -92.83
CA ARG A 284 102.14 -3.42 -92.13
C ARG A 284 102.98 -4.29 -93.06
N THR A 285 102.35 -5.05 -93.96
CA THR A 285 103.05 -5.92 -94.93
C THR A 285 103.79 -5.10 -96.00
N ALA A 286 103.24 -3.97 -96.44
CA ALA A 286 103.92 -3.07 -97.38
C ALA A 286 105.15 -2.39 -96.75
N GLY A 287 105.10 -2.06 -95.45
CA GLY A 287 106.23 -1.46 -94.72
C GLY A 287 107.40 -2.45 -94.49
N THR A 288 107.12 -3.75 -94.35
CA THR A 288 108.14 -4.78 -94.11
C THR A 288 108.81 -5.34 -95.36
N LEU A 289 108.30 -5.03 -96.56
CA LEU A 289 108.81 -5.57 -97.84
C LEU A 289 109.66 -4.57 -98.65
N ALA A 290 109.91 -3.37 -98.12
CA ALA A 290 110.63 -2.29 -98.83
C ALA A 290 112.16 -2.31 -98.69
N GLY A 291 112.73 -3.27 -97.96
CA GLY A 291 114.18 -3.42 -97.90
C GLY A 291 114.58 -4.67 -97.16
N LEU A 292 115.07 -5.67 -97.89
CA LEU A 292 116.25 -6.49 -97.56
C LEU A 292 116.42 -7.64 -98.57
N ALA A 293 117.69 -7.92 -98.87
CA ALA A 293 118.20 -8.85 -99.85
C ALA A 293 118.15 -10.34 -99.41
N THR A 294 118.51 -11.22 -100.35
CA THR A 294 118.48 -12.69 -100.33
C THR A 294 119.12 -13.35 -99.09
N PRO A 295 118.52 -14.42 -98.50
CA PRO A 295 119.03 -15.11 -97.32
C PRO A 295 119.86 -16.37 -97.63
N PRO A 296 120.78 -16.77 -96.73
CA PRO A 296 121.18 -18.17 -96.55
C PRO A 296 120.75 -18.76 -95.18
N ASP A 297 120.49 -20.07 -95.23
CA ASP A 297 120.39 -21.20 -94.27
C ASP A 297 120.10 -21.06 -92.75
N THR A 298 119.23 -22.01 -92.33
CA THR A 298 118.78 -22.48 -91.00
C THR A 298 119.92 -22.87 -90.04
N ALA A 299 119.84 -22.99 -88.70
CA ALA A 299 118.81 -23.37 -87.70
C ALA A 299 119.23 -22.76 -86.31
N ASP A 300 118.61 -22.89 -85.12
CA ASP A 300 118.13 -24.08 -84.38
C ASP A 300 117.23 -23.67 -83.17
N THR A 301 116.34 -24.59 -82.79
CA THR A 301 115.16 -24.50 -81.91
C THR A 301 115.36 -25.15 -80.53
N ALA A 302 116.21 -24.57 -79.68
CA ALA A 302 116.52 -25.13 -78.35
C ALA A 302 115.93 -24.39 -77.10
N PRO A 303 115.67 -23.06 -77.07
CA PRO A 303 115.29 -22.40 -75.80
C PRO A 303 113.79 -22.37 -75.45
N LEU A 304 112.86 -22.52 -76.40
CA LEU A 304 111.43 -22.18 -76.18
C LEU A 304 110.60 -23.29 -75.50
N ARG A 305 111.18 -24.48 -75.31
CA ARG A 305 110.52 -25.60 -74.62
C ARG A 305 110.55 -25.44 -73.09
N HIS A 306 111.41 -24.57 -72.55
CA HIS A 306 111.48 -24.32 -71.11
C HIS A 306 110.41 -23.33 -70.63
N LEU A 307 110.00 -22.38 -71.47
CA LEU A 307 109.04 -21.32 -71.13
C LEU A 307 107.58 -21.81 -71.10
N LEU A 308 107.28 -22.90 -71.80
CA LEU A 308 105.97 -23.57 -71.76
C LEU A 308 105.74 -24.37 -70.46
N ARG A 309 106.80 -24.70 -69.72
CA ARG A 309 106.69 -25.44 -68.46
C ARG A 309 106.31 -24.53 -67.27
N ASP A 310 106.75 -23.27 -67.30
CA ASP A 310 106.48 -22.30 -66.22
C ASP A 310 105.05 -21.72 -66.25
N LEU A 311 104.43 -21.65 -67.44
CA LEU A 311 103.03 -21.21 -67.60
C LEU A 311 102.00 -22.27 -67.14
N ALA A 312 102.38 -23.55 -67.13
CA ALA A 312 101.50 -24.63 -66.67
C ALA A 312 101.32 -24.61 -65.13
N LEU A 313 102.34 -24.18 -64.38
CA LEU A 313 102.30 -24.11 -62.91
C LEU A 313 101.51 -22.91 -62.38
N THR A 314 101.43 -21.81 -63.15
CA THR A 314 100.65 -20.61 -62.79
C THR A 314 99.16 -20.73 -63.11
N GLY A 315 98.76 -21.61 -64.04
CA GLY A 315 97.34 -21.89 -64.32
C GLY A 315 96.62 -22.67 -63.20
N ALA A 316 97.35 -23.51 -62.46
CA ALA A 316 96.77 -24.36 -61.42
C ALA A 316 96.36 -23.58 -60.15
N THR A 317 97.02 -22.46 -59.85
CA THR A 317 96.70 -21.60 -58.70
C THR A 317 95.49 -20.71 -58.96
N LEU A 318 95.26 -20.29 -60.21
CA LEU A 318 94.08 -19.50 -60.60
C LEU A 318 92.78 -20.33 -60.58
N HIS A 319 92.86 -21.63 -60.93
CA HIS A 319 91.71 -22.54 -60.91
C HIS A 319 91.18 -22.79 -59.48
N ARG A 320 92.07 -22.86 -58.48
CA ARG A 320 91.67 -23.00 -57.07
C ARG A 320 90.90 -21.78 -56.53
N ALA A 321 91.20 -20.57 -57.03
CA ALA A 321 90.46 -19.36 -56.65
C ALA A 321 89.06 -19.29 -57.29
N SER A 322 88.87 -19.83 -58.50
CA SER A 322 87.57 -19.84 -59.18
C SER A 322 86.57 -20.85 -58.56
N ILE A 323 87.06 -21.96 -58.01
CA ILE A 323 86.22 -22.96 -57.32
C ILE A 323 85.65 -22.38 -56.00
N HIS A 324 86.40 -21.49 -55.33
CA HIS A 324 85.95 -20.85 -54.08
C HIS A 324 84.84 -19.80 -54.31
N GLN A 325 84.76 -19.21 -55.50
CA GLN A 325 83.68 -18.29 -55.90
C GLN A 325 82.40 -19.03 -56.32
N ALA A 326 82.54 -20.23 -56.91
CA ALA A 326 81.40 -21.08 -57.25
C ALA A 326 80.71 -21.70 -56.02
N ALA A 327 81.45 -21.91 -54.91
CA ALA A 327 80.92 -22.44 -53.65
C ALA A 327 80.01 -21.46 -52.86
N MET A 328 79.91 -20.20 -53.28
CA MET A 328 78.99 -19.19 -52.71
C MET A 328 77.75 -18.93 -53.59
N ALA A 329 77.60 -19.63 -54.73
CA ALA A 329 76.44 -19.52 -55.60
C ALA A 329 75.42 -20.66 -55.33
N GLY A 330 74.96 -20.78 -54.08
CA GLY A 330 74.10 -21.88 -53.65
C GLY A 330 73.30 -21.65 -52.36
N LEU A 331 73.04 -20.40 -51.97
CA LEU A 331 72.12 -20.10 -50.87
C LEU A 331 70.67 -20.15 -51.37
N ALA A 332 69.94 -21.17 -50.95
CA ALA A 332 68.51 -21.31 -51.17
C ALA A 332 67.71 -20.22 -50.42
N VAL A 333 66.63 -19.77 -51.05
CA VAL A 333 65.61 -18.87 -50.46
C VAL A 333 64.89 -19.61 -49.31
N PRO A 334 64.63 -18.97 -48.16
CA PRO A 334 63.92 -19.60 -47.05
C PRO A 334 62.50 -20.05 -47.44
N PRO A 335 61.99 -21.16 -46.90
CA PRO A 335 60.65 -21.64 -47.23
C PRO A 335 59.57 -20.66 -46.75
N ALA A 336 58.49 -20.53 -47.53
CA ALA A 336 57.35 -19.69 -47.21
C ALA A 336 56.66 -20.11 -45.90
N PRO A 337 56.18 -19.17 -45.07
CA PRO A 337 55.44 -19.52 -43.87
C PRO A 337 54.11 -20.19 -44.24
N GLU A 338 53.81 -21.33 -43.62
CA GLU A 338 52.50 -21.97 -43.70
C GLU A 338 51.41 -21.02 -43.18
N ASN A 339 50.24 -21.09 -43.81
CA ASN A 339 49.11 -20.20 -43.57
C ASN A 339 48.54 -20.41 -42.14
N THR A 340 48.98 -19.59 -41.19
CA THR A 340 48.58 -19.64 -39.77
C THR A 340 47.16 -19.09 -39.51
N SER A 341 46.41 -18.71 -40.53
CA SER A 341 45.04 -18.17 -40.40
C SER A 341 44.10 -19.08 -39.61
N ARG A 342 44.23 -20.41 -39.76
CA ARG A 342 43.43 -21.39 -39.02
C ARG A 342 43.79 -21.47 -37.54
N LEU A 343 45.06 -21.26 -37.21
CA LEU A 343 45.58 -21.22 -35.83
C LEU A 343 45.25 -19.86 -35.16
N ALA A 344 45.34 -18.76 -35.91
CA ALA A 344 44.92 -17.44 -35.46
C ALA A 344 43.41 -17.40 -35.18
N GLY A 345 42.58 -17.97 -36.06
CA GLY A 345 41.13 -18.08 -35.86
C GLY A 345 40.76 -18.91 -34.62
N LEU A 346 41.46 -20.03 -34.36
CA LEU A 346 41.25 -20.82 -33.14
C LEU A 346 41.67 -20.08 -31.87
N VAL A 347 42.71 -19.24 -31.93
CA VAL A 347 43.13 -18.40 -30.80
C VAL A 347 42.10 -17.30 -30.55
N ASP A 348 41.56 -16.66 -31.59
CA ASP A 348 40.51 -15.65 -31.47
C ASP A 348 39.21 -16.24 -30.92
N GLU A 349 38.81 -17.43 -31.38
CA GLU A 349 37.67 -18.18 -30.81
C GLU A 349 37.88 -18.50 -29.33
N LEU A 350 39.08 -18.93 -28.95
CA LEU A 350 39.44 -19.17 -27.55
C LEU A 350 39.37 -17.89 -26.71
N TYR A 351 39.80 -16.74 -27.25
CA TYR A 351 39.68 -15.44 -26.57
C TYR A 351 38.23 -15.01 -26.39
N VAL A 352 37.38 -15.17 -27.42
CA VAL A 352 35.95 -14.87 -27.36
C VAL A 352 35.24 -15.77 -26.37
N LEU A 353 35.51 -17.08 -26.39
CA LEU A 353 34.95 -18.04 -25.44
C LEU A 353 35.39 -17.74 -24.01
N ARG A 354 36.65 -17.36 -23.79
CA ARG A 354 37.17 -16.99 -22.46
C ARG A 354 36.57 -15.69 -21.95
N ALA A 355 36.31 -14.71 -22.82
CA ALA A 355 35.60 -13.48 -22.49
C ALA A 355 34.13 -13.75 -22.15
N ARG A 356 33.45 -14.62 -22.92
CA ARG A 356 32.07 -15.06 -22.65
C ARG A 356 31.98 -15.80 -21.32
N ASN A 357 32.94 -16.66 -21.01
CA ASN A 357 32.97 -17.39 -19.74
C ASN A 357 33.21 -16.46 -18.55
N LYS A 358 34.09 -15.44 -18.68
CA LYS A 358 34.23 -14.37 -17.68
C LYS A 358 32.94 -13.57 -17.48
N ARG A 359 32.18 -13.33 -18.56
CA ARG A 359 30.91 -12.59 -18.51
C ARG A 359 29.82 -13.41 -17.81
N LEU A 360 29.74 -14.71 -18.09
CA LEU A 360 28.83 -15.63 -17.41
C LEU A 360 29.18 -15.78 -15.92
N ALA A 361 30.46 -15.91 -15.56
CA ALA A 361 30.90 -15.95 -14.16
C ALA A 361 30.59 -14.65 -13.40
N ARG A 362 30.67 -13.49 -14.06
CA ARG A 362 30.20 -12.21 -13.49
C ARG A 362 28.69 -12.18 -13.30
N LEU A 363 27.93 -12.73 -14.25
CA LEU A 363 26.47 -12.78 -14.18
C LEU A 363 26.01 -13.70 -13.04
N GLU A 364 26.67 -14.85 -12.88
CA GLU A 364 26.47 -15.76 -11.75
C GLU A 364 26.80 -15.11 -10.40
N ALA A 365 27.90 -14.36 -10.32
CA ALA A 365 28.26 -13.60 -9.11
C ALA A 365 27.30 -12.45 -8.78
N VAL A 366 26.60 -11.91 -9.78
CA VAL A 366 25.53 -10.89 -9.60
C VAL A 366 24.23 -11.55 -9.20
N LEU A 367 23.84 -12.65 -9.86
CA LEU A 367 22.63 -13.42 -9.56
C LEU A 367 22.69 -14.06 -8.17
N GLY A 368 23.85 -14.52 -7.72
CA GLY A 368 24.05 -15.05 -6.36
C GLY A 368 23.98 -14.01 -5.25
N LYS A 369 23.91 -12.71 -5.58
CA LYS A 369 23.70 -11.60 -4.63
C LYS A 369 22.26 -11.08 -4.60
N ILE A 370 21.40 -11.58 -5.48
CA ILE A 370 19.97 -11.26 -5.45
C ILE A 370 19.38 -12.08 -4.32
N ALA A 371 18.86 -11.40 -3.30
CA ALA A 371 18.15 -12.04 -2.20
C ALA A 371 17.01 -12.90 -2.77
N GLU A 372 16.89 -14.13 -2.28
CA GLU A 372 15.76 -15.00 -2.65
C GLU A 372 14.44 -14.24 -2.42
N PRO A 373 13.49 -14.32 -3.38
CA PRO A 373 12.22 -13.63 -3.25
C PRO A 373 11.54 -14.09 -1.96
N PRO A 374 10.95 -13.17 -1.18
CA PRO A 374 10.32 -13.51 0.09
C PRO A 374 9.23 -14.57 -0.17
N VAL A 375 9.36 -15.70 0.52
CA VAL A 375 8.35 -16.77 0.50
C VAL A 375 7.04 -16.15 1.03
N PRO A 376 5.92 -16.27 0.30
CA PRO A 376 4.65 -15.72 0.74
C PRO A 376 4.29 -16.30 2.11
N ALA A 377 3.95 -15.43 3.05
CA ALA A 377 3.53 -15.81 4.39
C ALA A 377 2.35 -16.81 4.31
N PRO A 378 2.28 -17.81 5.21
CA PRO A 378 1.24 -18.82 5.18
C PRO A 378 -0.15 -18.20 5.25
N LEU A 379 -1.00 -18.58 4.29
CA LEU A 379 -2.35 -18.03 4.05
C LEU A 379 -3.40 -18.52 5.09
N ASP A 380 -2.95 -19.10 6.19
CA ASP A 380 -3.79 -19.74 7.21
C ASP A 380 -4.82 -18.75 7.80
N GLY A 381 -4.44 -17.47 7.92
CA GLY A 381 -5.33 -16.39 8.37
C GLY A 381 -6.45 -16.05 7.37
N LEU A 382 -6.18 -16.16 6.06
CA LEU A 382 -7.18 -15.96 5.01
C LEU A 382 -8.14 -17.15 4.94
N GLY A 383 -7.65 -18.37 5.18
CA GLY A 383 -8.51 -19.56 5.32
C GLY A 383 -9.51 -19.43 6.47
N GLY A 384 -9.07 -18.89 7.61
CA GLY A 384 -9.95 -18.61 8.75
C GLY A 384 -11.05 -17.60 8.44
N MET A 385 -10.71 -16.49 7.79
CA MET A 385 -11.70 -15.46 7.41
C MET A 385 -12.71 -15.96 6.38
N VAL A 386 -12.29 -16.79 5.42
CA VAL A 386 -13.20 -17.39 4.44
C VAL A 386 -14.18 -18.36 5.13
N ALA A 387 -13.73 -19.13 6.12
CA ALA A 387 -14.59 -20.01 6.89
C ALA A 387 -15.60 -19.24 7.77
N GLU A 388 -15.17 -18.14 8.39
CA GLU A 388 -16.08 -17.25 9.14
C GLU A 388 -17.14 -16.61 8.24
N LEU A 389 -16.74 -16.11 7.07
CA LEU A 389 -17.67 -15.55 6.08
C LEU A 389 -18.70 -16.58 5.61
N ALA A 390 -18.27 -17.81 5.31
CA ALA A 390 -19.17 -18.90 4.96
C ALA A 390 -20.16 -19.23 6.09
N GLY A 391 -19.69 -19.20 7.35
CA GLY A 391 -20.55 -19.40 8.52
C GLY A 391 -21.59 -18.29 8.72
N LEU A 392 -21.22 -17.04 8.45
CA LEU A 392 -22.14 -15.90 8.51
C LEU A 392 -23.20 -15.95 7.41
N ILE A 393 -22.82 -16.33 6.19
CA ILE A 393 -23.76 -16.51 5.08
C ILE A 393 -24.81 -17.57 5.42
N ASN A 394 -24.40 -18.70 6.01
CA ASN A 394 -25.34 -19.74 6.44
C ASN A 394 -26.32 -19.23 7.51
N LYS A 395 -25.82 -18.49 8.52
CA LYS A 395 -26.69 -17.90 9.56
C LYS A 395 -27.70 -16.90 8.99
N ILE A 396 -27.29 -16.10 7.99
CA ILE A 396 -28.20 -15.17 7.32
C ILE A 396 -29.30 -15.95 6.59
N SER A 397 -28.94 -17.02 5.88
CA SER A 397 -29.91 -17.87 5.18
C SER A 397 -30.91 -18.54 6.12
N GLU A 398 -30.46 -19.04 7.28
CA GLU A 398 -31.33 -19.62 8.31
C GLU A 398 -32.31 -18.59 8.87
N ARG A 399 -31.83 -17.39 9.21
CA ARG A 399 -32.69 -16.31 9.72
C ARG A 399 -33.69 -15.82 8.67
N GLN A 400 -33.31 -15.76 7.40
CA GLN A 400 -34.25 -15.43 6.31
C GLN A 400 -35.32 -16.51 6.13
N ALA A 401 -34.96 -17.79 6.26
CA ALA A 401 -35.93 -18.88 6.21
C ALA A 401 -36.93 -18.82 7.38
N GLU A 402 -36.46 -18.54 8.60
CA GLU A 402 -37.33 -18.32 9.77
C GLU A 402 -38.28 -17.13 9.57
N LEU A 403 -37.78 -16.02 9.04
CA LEU A 403 -38.57 -14.81 8.79
C LEU A 403 -39.68 -15.07 7.76
N ASN A 404 -39.35 -15.76 6.66
CA ASN A 404 -40.32 -16.18 5.65
C ASN A 404 -41.38 -17.13 6.24
N GLY A 405 -40.98 -18.02 7.16
CA GLY A 405 -41.90 -18.89 7.90
C GLY A 405 -42.90 -18.08 8.72
N LEU A 406 -42.40 -17.14 9.53
CA LEU A 406 -43.24 -16.26 10.36
C LEU A 406 -44.18 -15.38 9.54
N GLU A 407 -43.74 -14.87 8.38
CA GLU A 407 -44.60 -14.11 7.47
C GLU A 407 -45.72 -15.00 6.89
N THR A 408 -45.41 -16.26 6.59
CA THR A 408 -46.41 -17.22 6.09
C THR A 408 -47.42 -17.55 7.17
N ASP A 409 -46.98 -17.76 8.41
CA ASP A 409 -47.84 -17.99 9.56
C ASP A 409 -48.74 -16.79 9.82
N LEU A 410 -48.18 -15.57 9.81
CA LEU A 410 -48.96 -14.34 9.98
C LEU A 410 -50.04 -14.21 8.91
N ARG A 411 -49.72 -14.47 7.64
CA ARG A 411 -50.71 -14.45 6.55
C ARG A 411 -51.81 -15.50 6.78
N SER A 412 -51.45 -16.70 7.22
CA SER A 412 -52.43 -17.76 7.51
C SER A 412 -53.39 -17.35 8.63
N VAL A 413 -52.88 -16.70 9.68
CA VAL A 413 -53.69 -16.21 10.80
C VAL A 413 -54.62 -15.09 10.33
N VAL A 414 -54.13 -14.14 9.53
CA VAL A 414 -54.95 -13.05 8.98
C VAL A 414 -56.08 -13.61 8.09
N VAL A 415 -55.79 -14.60 7.23
CA VAL A 415 -56.82 -15.24 6.39
C VAL A 415 -57.85 -15.99 7.24
N ALA A 416 -57.41 -16.75 8.24
CA ALA A 416 -58.33 -17.46 9.15
C ALA A 416 -59.19 -16.49 9.98
N MET A 417 -58.65 -15.33 10.36
CA MET A 417 -59.40 -14.27 11.01
C MET A 417 -60.44 -13.65 10.07
N ASP A 418 -60.10 -13.43 8.80
CA ASP A 418 -61.03 -12.89 7.80
C ASP A 418 -62.20 -13.82 7.54
N GLU A 419 -61.93 -15.12 7.35
CA GLU A 419 -62.97 -16.15 7.23
C GLU A 419 -63.89 -16.17 8.46
N ARG A 420 -63.32 -16.04 9.66
CA ARG A 420 -64.09 -16.04 10.90
C ARG A 420 -64.93 -14.78 11.07
N ILE A 421 -64.41 -13.63 10.68
CA ILE A 421 -65.11 -12.34 10.72
C ILE A 421 -66.26 -12.33 9.70
N GLN A 422 -66.04 -12.84 8.48
CA GLN A 422 -67.09 -13.00 7.48
C GLN A 422 -68.21 -13.94 7.94
N ALA A 423 -67.88 -15.02 8.66
CA ALA A 423 -68.87 -15.93 9.23
C ALA A 423 -69.70 -15.30 10.37
N ILE A 424 -69.15 -14.32 11.09
CA ILE A 424 -69.86 -13.57 12.14
C ILE A 424 -70.70 -12.44 11.52
N GLY A 425 -70.26 -11.87 10.40
CA GLY A 425 -70.97 -10.88 9.59
C GLY A 425 -70.93 -9.47 10.19
N CYS A 426 -71.51 -9.29 11.38
CA CYS A 426 -71.62 -7.99 12.05
C CYS A 426 -71.29 -8.14 13.54
N CYS A 427 -70.91 -7.04 14.20
CA CYS A 427 -70.61 -7.09 15.64
C CYS A 427 -71.87 -7.47 16.44
N PRO A 428 -71.86 -8.54 17.24
CA PRO A 428 -73.04 -8.96 18.01
C PRO A 428 -73.42 -8.00 19.15
N VAL A 429 -72.56 -7.04 19.48
CA VAL A 429 -72.77 -6.06 20.57
C VAL A 429 -73.30 -4.72 20.04
N CYS A 430 -72.85 -4.27 18.87
CA CYS A 430 -73.18 -2.94 18.35
C CYS A 430 -73.74 -2.90 16.93
N GLY A 431 -73.77 -4.02 16.22
CA GLY A 431 -74.32 -4.12 14.86
C GLY A 431 -73.47 -3.48 13.75
N GLY A 432 -72.27 -2.98 14.05
CA GLY A 432 -71.38 -2.40 13.05
C GLY A 432 -70.68 -3.45 12.17
N ASP A 433 -70.27 -3.03 10.96
CA ASP A 433 -69.49 -3.85 10.03
C ASP A 433 -68.10 -4.16 10.61
N LEU A 434 -67.78 -5.45 10.72
CA LEU A 434 -66.46 -5.92 11.15
C LEU A 434 -65.63 -6.28 9.92
N THR A 435 -64.45 -5.67 9.81
CA THR A 435 -63.43 -6.03 8.83
C THR A 435 -62.17 -6.45 9.59
N THR A 436 -61.34 -7.28 8.96
CA THR A 436 -60.06 -7.76 9.55
C THR A 436 -59.16 -6.60 9.96
N ASP A 437 -59.07 -5.56 9.11
CA ASP A 437 -58.30 -4.36 9.42
C ASP A 437 -58.88 -3.58 10.62
N SER A 438 -60.20 -3.43 10.74
CA SER A 438 -60.81 -2.70 11.86
C SER A 438 -60.74 -3.46 13.20
N PHE A 439 -60.62 -4.79 13.14
CA PHE A 439 -60.40 -5.65 14.31
C PHE A 439 -58.95 -5.62 14.81
N LEU A 440 -57.97 -5.58 13.89
CA LEU A 440 -56.54 -5.56 14.23
C LEU A 440 -56.08 -4.16 14.70
N ASP A 441 -56.64 -3.06 14.16
CA ASP A 441 -56.27 -1.68 14.50
C ASP A 441 -56.97 -1.08 15.74
N HIS A 442 -57.51 -1.93 16.63
CA HIS A 442 -58.12 -1.51 17.90
C HIS A 442 -59.23 -0.43 17.77
N GLY A 443 -60.27 -0.66 16.97
CA GLY A 443 -61.52 0.04 17.23
C GLY A 443 -62.48 0.14 16.05
N CYS A 444 -63.67 -0.44 16.23
CA CYS A 444 -64.87 0.11 15.62
C CYS A 444 -65.03 1.57 16.10
N ARG A 445 -64.93 2.54 15.18
CA ARG A 445 -65.33 3.92 15.48
C ARG A 445 -66.84 3.94 15.66
N HIS A 446 -67.30 4.21 16.88
CA HIS A 446 -68.70 4.45 17.15
C HIS A 446 -69.00 5.93 16.90
N ASP A 447 -69.57 6.24 15.73
CA ASP A 447 -70.26 7.51 15.54
C ASP A 447 -71.65 7.39 16.16
N ALA A 448 -71.84 8.08 17.29
CA ALA A 448 -73.14 8.34 17.91
C ALA A 448 -73.31 9.84 18.10
#